data_AF-Q82U72-F1
#
_entry.id   AF-Q82U72-F1
#
_cell.length_a   1.000
_cell.length_b   1.000
_cell.length_c   1.000
_cell.angle_alpha   90.00
_cell.angle_beta   90.00
_cell.angle_gamma   90.00
#
_symmetry.space_group_name_H-M   'P 1'
#
loop_
_entity.id
_entity.type
_entity.pdbx_description
1 polymer ?
#
loop_
_entity_poly.entity_id
_entity_poly.type
_entity_poly.pdbx_seq_one_letter_code
_entity_poly.pdbx_strand_id
1 'polypeptide(L)'
;MKNTQPYSWWLLPCLLTTLPGCLSPITLHHAVSAYDDAITSTISRQLLTNIARARHHQPIHFTGVSNVAATFDFRFSAGATPALGGLAGTTLMPLFGGSVAENPTISIVPIEGEEFTRRLLTPFQQNKFMLLLRQRFDIDLLLRLMAQEVRIQESTSQTTYRNTPSDMTGYETFRKVVLHLSAIQDRDQLYAEPLNLEYDWTLPAAAVSAEGFHTLAKEFVVHHDRQNDLFILHQKKQGPILITNYDPGILSEKERAQLSKEAEGWEPNDVAFDIRPGGMGGEWPMKGIFRLRSFHAIISALGRSLSDEPEYHVEKDLRTLPVSRDENPVATMALLVTDTPSPNTDLSIRSHGRHYAVDTQGQQARWNRDAFQMLYLLFQMTVTDLPRTGAPGITIAK
;
A
#
# COMPACT_ATOMS: atom_id res chain seq x y z
N MET A 1 55.59 78.44 -24.42
CA MET A 1 55.42 78.93 -23.03
C MET A 1 54.79 77.84 -22.19
N LYS A 2 55.55 77.35 -21.18
CA LYS A 2 55.16 76.97 -19.79
C LYS A 2 53.74 76.40 -19.59
N ASN A 3 53.49 75.29 -18.89
CA ASN A 3 54.20 74.76 -17.72
C ASN A 3 53.66 73.36 -17.32
N THR A 4 54.59 72.48 -16.91
CA THR A 4 54.58 71.56 -15.75
C THR A 4 53.49 70.48 -15.53
N GLN A 5 53.95 69.20 -15.63
CA GLN A 5 53.80 67.96 -14.80
C GLN A 5 52.89 67.94 -13.53
N PRO A 6 52.66 66.80 -12.78
CA PRO A 6 53.13 65.39 -12.89
C PRO A 6 52.07 64.27 -12.58
N TYR A 7 52.44 62.97 -12.73
CA TYR A 7 52.10 61.77 -11.89
C TYR A 7 50.61 61.45 -11.57
N SER A 8 50.07 60.24 -11.41
CA SER A 8 50.51 58.85 -11.35
C SER A 8 49.23 58.00 -11.19
N TRP A 9 49.31 56.69 -11.46
CA TRP A 9 48.68 55.66 -10.61
C TRP A 9 47.14 55.44 -10.59
N TRP A 10 46.64 54.44 -11.33
CA TRP A 10 46.34 53.06 -10.86
C TRP A 10 45.44 52.30 -11.87
N LEU A 11 45.98 51.21 -12.39
CA LEU A 11 45.21 50.11 -12.96
C LEU A 11 44.41 49.47 -11.81
N LEU A 12 43.12 49.76 -11.71
CA LEU A 12 42.18 48.89 -10.99
C LEU A 12 41.56 47.94 -12.02
N PRO A 13 41.85 46.64 -11.98
CA PRO A 13 41.15 45.67 -12.81
C PRO A 13 39.72 45.60 -12.30
N CYS A 14 38.76 46.01 -13.13
CA CYS A 14 37.34 45.88 -12.82
C CYS A 14 37.02 44.39 -12.75
N LEU A 15 36.95 43.91 -11.50
CA LEU A 15 36.65 42.58 -11.04
C LEU A 15 35.45 42.02 -11.82
N LEU A 16 35.71 41.07 -12.74
CA LEU A 16 34.68 40.16 -13.24
C LEU A 16 34.18 39.35 -12.04
N THR A 17 33.14 39.85 -11.37
CA THR A 17 32.33 39.04 -10.47
C THR A 17 31.50 38.10 -11.34
N THR A 18 32.09 36.99 -11.76
CA THR A 18 31.34 35.81 -12.16
C THR A 18 30.60 35.33 -10.92
N LEU A 19 29.37 35.78 -10.71
CA LEU A 19 28.43 35.05 -9.88
C LEU A 19 28.23 33.70 -10.57
N PRO A 20 28.67 32.56 -10.01
CA PRO A 20 28.13 31.30 -10.44
C PRO A 20 26.70 31.27 -9.88
N GLY A 21 25.78 31.91 -10.61
CA GLY A 21 24.37 31.64 -10.47
C GLY A 21 24.15 30.23 -10.98
N CYS A 22 24.50 29.23 -10.18
CA CYS A 22 23.95 27.90 -10.33
C CYS A 22 22.44 28.07 -10.26
N LEU A 23 21.76 28.07 -11.41
CA LEU A 23 20.34 27.80 -11.47
C LEU A 23 20.14 26.51 -10.67
N SER A 24 19.60 26.67 -9.48
CA SER A 24 19.65 25.64 -8.45
C SER A 24 18.60 24.55 -8.74
N PRO A 25 18.73 23.36 -8.14
CA PRO A 25 17.79 22.20 -8.26
C PRO A 25 16.32 22.46 -7.86
N ILE A 26 15.95 23.71 -7.57
CA ILE A 26 14.64 24.13 -7.05
C ILE A 26 13.53 23.89 -8.09
N THR A 27 13.83 24.04 -9.38
CA THR A 27 12.88 23.71 -10.47
C THR A 27 12.66 22.22 -10.64
N LEU A 28 13.68 21.39 -10.37
CA LEU A 28 13.58 19.93 -10.41
C LEU A 28 12.77 19.41 -9.21
N HIS A 29 13.00 19.91 -8.00
CA HIS A 29 12.22 19.53 -6.82
C HIS A 29 10.74 19.92 -6.96
N HIS A 30 10.44 21.09 -7.52
CA HIS A 30 9.06 21.52 -7.76
C HIS A 30 8.38 20.68 -8.86
N ALA A 31 9.10 20.32 -9.93
CA ALA A 31 8.59 19.45 -10.98
C ALA A 31 8.34 18.01 -10.49
N VAL A 32 9.23 17.45 -9.68
CA VAL A 32 9.05 16.12 -9.06
C VAL A 32 7.90 16.12 -8.05
N SER A 33 7.76 17.15 -7.22
CA SER A 33 6.64 17.26 -6.28
C SER A 33 5.29 17.39 -7.00
N ALA A 34 5.20 18.28 -7.99
CA ALA A 34 3.97 18.44 -8.79
C ALA A 34 3.63 17.16 -9.58
N TYR A 35 4.65 16.40 -9.98
CA TYR A 35 4.50 15.11 -10.62
C TYR A 35 3.95 14.04 -9.65
N ASP A 36 4.55 13.90 -8.47
CA ASP A 36 4.10 12.93 -7.46
C ASP A 36 2.65 13.24 -7.01
N ASP A 37 2.32 14.51 -6.85
CA ASP A 37 0.95 14.97 -6.55
C ASP A 37 -0.03 14.63 -7.69
N ALA A 38 0.37 14.83 -8.94
CA ALA A 38 -0.45 14.52 -10.11
C ALA A 38 -0.71 13.01 -10.26
N ILE A 39 0.30 12.17 -10.04
CA ILE A 39 0.16 10.71 -10.09
C ILE A 39 -0.72 10.21 -8.95
N THR A 40 -0.46 10.67 -7.72
CA THR A 40 -1.25 10.28 -6.54
C THR A 40 -2.71 10.70 -6.71
N SER A 41 -2.97 11.95 -7.13
CA SER A 41 -4.31 12.46 -7.45
C SER A 41 -5.00 11.62 -8.54
N THR A 42 -4.27 11.22 -9.59
CA THR A 42 -4.83 10.41 -10.68
C THR A 42 -5.30 9.04 -10.20
N ILE A 43 -4.46 8.32 -9.44
CA ILE A 43 -4.81 7.00 -8.90
C ILE A 43 -6.01 7.13 -7.95
N SER A 44 -5.99 8.10 -7.04
CA SER A 44 -7.10 8.32 -6.11
C SER A 44 -8.41 8.64 -6.84
N ARG A 45 -8.39 9.42 -7.91
CA ARG A 45 -9.57 9.69 -8.76
C ARG A 45 -10.06 8.43 -9.48
N GLN A 46 -9.16 7.57 -9.95
CA GLN A 46 -9.53 6.29 -10.57
C GLN A 46 -10.20 5.34 -9.57
N LEU A 47 -9.70 5.26 -8.33
CA LEU A 47 -10.31 4.46 -7.28
C LEU A 47 -11.76 4.92 -7.02
N LEU A 48 -11.98 6.21 -6.81
CA LEU A 48 -13.33 6.77 -6.62
C LEU A 48 -14.23 6.57 -7.85
N THR A 49 -13.68 6.72 -9.06
CA THR A 49 -14.42 6.47 -10.30
C THR A 49 -14.85 5.01 -10.41
N ASN A 50 -13.99 4.07 -10.03
CA ASN A 50 -14.31 2.66 -10.07
C ASN A 50 -15.29 2.22 -8.96
N ILE A 51 -15.26 2.85 -7.80
CA ILE A 51 -16.33 2.68 -6.79
C ILE A 51 -17.68 3.17 -7.35
N ALA A 52 -17.68 4.35 -8.00
CA ALA A 52 -18.88 4.88 -8.65
C ALA A 52 -19.39 3.94 -9.77
N ARG A 53 -18.49 3.38 -10.59
CA ARG A 53 -18.86 2.36 -11.60
C ARG A 53 -19.44 1.10 -10.95
N ALA A 54 -18.81 0.59 -9.90
CA ALA A 54 -19.26 -0.60 -9.19
C ALA A 54 -20.67 -0.43 -8.62
N ARG A 55 -20.99 0.74 -8.04
CA ARG A 55 -22.35 1.11 -7.60
C ARG A 55 -23.39 0.99 -8.72
N HIS A 56 -23.02 1.37 -9.95
CA HIS A 56 -23.89 1.30 -11.12
C HIS A 56 -23.73 0.00 -11.92
N HIS A 57 -23.16 -1.05 -11.32
CA HIS A 57 -22.93 -2.35 -11.96
C HIS A 57 -22.14 -2.27 -13.27
N GLN A 58 -21.26 -1.27 -13.40
CA GLN A 58 -20.41 -1.10 -14.56
C GLN A 58 -19.05 -1.79 -14.37
N PRO A 59 -18.41 -2.24 -15.47
CA PRO A 59 -17.07 -2.83 -15.41
C PRO A 59 -16.05 -1.90 -14.76
N ILE A 60 -15.29 -2.43 -13.80
CA ILE A 60 -14.15 -1.76 -13.19
C ILE A 60 -13.01 -1.71 -14.20
N HIS A 61 -12.38 -0.54 -14.36
CA HIS A 61 -11.30 -0.36 -15.32
C HIS A 61 -10.25 0.61 -14.77
N PHE A 62 -8.97 0.20 -14.82
CA PHE A 62 -7.83 1.01 -14.42
C PHE A 62 -6.96 1.31 -15.64
N THR A 63 -6.57 2.57 -15.79
CA THR A 63 -5.59 2.99 -16.79
C THR A 63 -4.29 3.36 -16.09
N GLY A 64 -3.16 2.82 -16.53
CA GLY A 64 -1.86 3.23 -15.99
C GLY A 64 -1.35 4.47 -16.67
N VAL A 65 -0.50 5.17 -15.95
CA VAL A 65 0.47 6.09 -16.54
C VAL A 65 1.79 5.33 -16.54
N SER A 66 2.27 4.92 -17.70
CA SER A 66 3.46 4.07 -17.83
C SER A 66 4.75 4.88 -17.84
N ASN A 67 4.72 6.12 -18.34
CA ASN A 67 5.82 7.04 -18.27
C ASN A 67 5.34 8.49 -18.54
N VAL A 68 5.88 9.47 -17.82
CA VAL A 68 5.72 10.89 -18.16
C VAL A 68 7.09 11.44 -18.47
N ALA A 69 7.31 11.83 -19.73
CA ALA A 69 8.54 12.49 -20.14
C ALA A 69 8.30 14.01 -20.17
N ALA A 70 8.96 14.74 -19.27
CA ALA A 70 9.03 16.19 -19.33
C ALA A 70 10.20 16.60 -20.22
N THR A 71 9.91 17.30 -21.33
CA THR A 71 10.94 17.95 -22.14
C THR A 71 10.95 19.44 -21.83
N PHE A 72 12.11 19.94 -21.40
CA PHE A 72 12.34 21.37 -21.14
C PHE A 72 13.08 21.97 -22.33
N ASP A 73 12.47 22.94 -23.02
CA ASP A 73 13.13 23.71 -24.08
C ASP A 73 13.62 25.04 -23.49
N PHE A 74 14.95 25.16 -23.36
CA PHE A 74 15.62 26.37 -22.89
C PHE A 74 16.16 27.15 -24.09
N ARG A 75 15.50 28.24 -24.46
CA ARG A 75 15.96 29.12 -25.54
C ARG A 75 16.57 30.38 -24.96
N PHE A 76 17.87 30.52 -25.17
CA PHE A 76 18.60 31.76 -24.93
C PHE A 76 18.85 32.44 -26.26
N SER A 77 18.34 33.66 -26.39
CA SER A 77 18.57 34.51 -27.55
C SER A 77 19.37 35.73 -27.13
N ALA A 78 20.43 36.01 -27.89
CA ALA A 78 21.22 37.23 -27.78
C ALA A 78 21.21 37.90 -29.15
N GLY A 79 20.75 39.14 -29.20
CA GLY A 79 20.69 39.94 -30.41
C GLY A 79 21.23 41.34 -30.13
N ALA A 80 21.32 42.16 -31.18
CA ALA A 80 21.65 43.56 -31.05
C ALA A 80 20.66 44.38 -31.86
N THR A 81 20.07 45.40 -31.24
CA THR A 81 19.16 46.32 -31.93
C THR A 81 19.73 47.74 -31.89
N PRO A 82 19.45 48.58 -32.89
CA PRO A 82 19.83 49.99 -32.83
C PRO A 82 19.09 50.66 -31.67
N ALA A 83 19.76 51.56 -30.94
CA ALA A 83 19.12 52.33 -29.87
C ALA A 83 17.90 53.12 -30.39
N LEU A 84 16.76 52.99 -29.72
CA LEU A 84 15.54 53.76 -30.04
C LEU A 84 15.70 55.20 -29.53
N GLY A 85 16.46 56.01 -30.28
CA GLY A 85 16.70 57.41 -29.99
C GLY A 85 17.50 58.10 -31.10
N GLY A 86 16.79 58.65 -32.07
CA GLY A 86 17.19 59.76 -32.96
C GLY A 86 18.58 59.76 -33.61
N LEU A 87 18.62 59.44 -34.92
CA LEU A 87 19.59 59.86 -35.96
C LEU A 87 20.94 60.46 -35.51
N ALA A 88 21.82 59.66 -34.88
CA ALA A 88 23.30 59.72 -34.99
C ALA A 88 24.02 58.72 -34.04
N GLY A 89 23.44 57.57 -33.71
CA GLY A 89 24.05 56.59 -32.80
C GLY A 89 24.45 55.30 -33.52
N THR A 90 25.74 55.09 -33.78
CA THR A 90 26.31 53.79 -34.19
C THR A 90 26.35 52.77 -33.03
N THR A 91 25.52 52.96 -32.01
CA THR A 91 25.53 52.18 -30.78
C THR A 91 24.49 51.08 -30.85
N LEU A 92 24.99 49.86 -31.03
CA LEU A 92 24.22 48.64 -30.92
C LEU A 92 23.90 48.38 -29.45
N MET A 93 22.61 48.28 -29.12
CA MET A 93 22.16 47.86 -27.79
C MET A 93 21.99 46.35 -27.79
N PRO A 94 22.62 45.63 -26.85
CA PRO A 94 22.43 44.19 -26.74
C PRO A 94 21.02 43.91 -26.21
N LEU A 95 20.34 42.95 -26.83
CA LEU A 95 19.07 42.41 -26.41
C LEU A 95 19.29 40.98 -25.94
N PHE A 96 18.91 40.69 -24.70
CA PHE A 96 18.97 39.35 -24.13
C PHE A 96 17.54 38.90 -23.82
N GLY A 97 17.13 37.77 -24.36
CA GLY A 97 15.83 37.16 -24.11
C GLY A 97 15.99 35.70 -23.71
N GLY A 98 15.38 35.30 -22.60
CA GLY A 98 15.29 33.92 -22.16
C GLY A 98 13.83 33.48 -22.13
N SER A 99 13.53 32.33 -22.72
CA SER A 99 12.21 31.69 -22.61
C SER A 99 12.38 30.23 -22.19
N VAL A 100 11.56 29.79 -21.24
CA VAL A 100 11.44 28.39 -20.83
C VAL A 100 10.06 27.91 -21.26
N ALA A 101 10.01 26.85 -22.06
CA ALA A 101 8.76 26.19 -22.43
C ALA A 101 8.79 24.74 -21.95
N GLU A 102 7.75 24.32 -21.23
CA GLU A 102 7.57 22.95 -20.76
C GLU A 102 6.51 22.27 -21.65
N ASN A 103 6.89 21.20 -22.35
CA ASN A 103 5.96 20.40 -23.15
C ASN A 103 5.96 18.96 -22.59
N PRO A 104 5.18 18.68 -21.53
CA PRO A 104 5.11 17.34 -20.97
C PRO A 104 4.38 16.43 -21.94
N THR A 105 5.03 15.36 -22.37
CA THR A 105 4.37 14.30 -23.16
C THR A 105 3.94 13.20 -22.20
N ILE A 106 2.63 13.11 -21.96
CA ILE A 106 2.04 12.08 -21.10
C ILE A 106 1.86 10.81 -21.96
N SER A 107 2.67 9.78 -21.73
CA SER A 107 2.47 8.47 -22.35
C SER A 107 1.55 7.65 -21.44
N ILE A 108 0.27 7.57 -21.82
CA ILE A 108 -0.72 6.69 -21.18
C ILE A 108 -0.64 5.35 -21.90
N VAL A 109 0.12 4.39 -21.36
CA VAL A 109 -0.09 2.99 -21.74
C VAL A 109 -1.12 2.45 -20.74
N PRO A 110 -2.30 2.02 -21.20
CA PRO A 110 -3.27 1.37 -20.35
C PRO A 110 -2.58 0.25 -19.55
N ILE A 111 -3.02 -0.01 -18.29
CA ILE A 111 -2.64 -1.26 -17.62
C ILE A 111 -3.51 -2.33 -18.27
N GLU A 112 -3.20 -2.64 -19.52
CA GLU A 112 -3.87 -3.65 -20.32
C GLU A 112 -2.96 -4.86 -20.41
N GLY A 113 -3.52 -6.01 -20.04
CA GLY A 113 -2.83 -7.28 -20.06
C GLY A 113 -3.57 -8.31 -19.20
N GLU A 114 -3.59 -9.56 -19.66
CA GLU A 114 -4.18 -10.68 -18.93
C GLU A 114 -3.66 -10.77 -17.48
N GLU A 115 -2.37 -10.46 -17.29
CA GLU A 115 -1.70 -10.44 -15.99
C GLU A 115 -2.33 -9.48 -14.98
N PHE A 116 -2.68 -8.26 -15.40
CA PHE A 116 -3.32 -7.30 -14.50
C PHE A 116 -4.74 -7.75 -14.16
N THR A 117 -5.52 -8.16 -15.16
CA THR A 117 -6.88 -8.68 -14.95
C THR A 117 -6.85 -9.88 -14.00
N ARG A 118 -5.91 -10.81 -14.20
CA ARG A 118 -5.69 -11.95 -13.32
C ARG A 118 -5.39 -11.51 -11.89
N ARG A 119 -4.46 -10.57 -11.67
CA ARG A 119 -4.14 -10.04 -10.33
C ARG A 119 -5.31 -9.29 -9.68
N LEU A 120 -6.05 -8.53 -10.47
CA LEU A 120 -7.23 -7.77 -10.04
C LEU A 120 -8.34 -8.70 -9.53
N LEU A 121 -8.50 -9.86 -10.17
CA LEU A 121 -9.52 -10.86 -9.87
C LEU A 121 -9.05 -11.94 -8.88
N THR A 122 -7.75 -12.12 -8.70
CA THR A 122 -7.19 -13.09 -7.76
C THR A 122 -7.32 -12.56 -6.33
N PRO A 123 -7.87 -13.36 -5.39
CA PRO A 123 -7.88 -13.01 -3.97
C PRO A 123 -6.50 -12.63 -3.41
N PHE A 124 -6.46 -11.68 -2.49
CA PHE A 124 -5.22 -11.33 -1.80
C PHE A 124 -4.68 -12.53 -1.02
N GLN A 125 -3.37 -12.74 -1.08
CA GLN A 125 -2.70 -13.76 -0.28
C GLN A 125 -2.48 -13.29 1.15
N GLN A 126 -2.41 -14.22 2.10
CA GLN A 126 -2.20 -13.95 3.53
C GLN A 126 -1.00 -13.02 3.80
N ASN A 127 0.10 -13.20 3.07
CA ASN A 127 1.31 -12.39 3.24
C ASN A 127 1.06 -10.88 3.00
N LYS A 128 0.18 -10.54 2.06
CA LYS A 128 -0.18 -9.15 1.76
C LYS A 128 -0.99 -8.53 2.91
N PHE A 129 -1.93 -9.28 3.46
CA PHE A 129 -2.69 -8.88 4.65
C PHE A 129 -1.77 -8.68 5.88
N MET A 130 -0.83 -9.60 6.10
CA MET A 130 0.14 -9.54 7.21
C MET A 130 1.09 -8.35 7.13
N LEU A 131 1.51 -7.97 5.92
CA LEU A 131 2.33 -6.77 5.71
C LEU A 131 1.62 -5.51 6.23
N LEU A 132 0.33 -5.36 5.92
CA LEU A 132 -0.47 -4.22 6.36
C LEU A 132 -0.73 -4.27 7.87
N LEU A 133 -1.06 -5.44 8.42
CA LEU A 133 -1.28 -5.57 9.86
C LEU A 133 -0.04 -5.17 10.69
N ARG A 134 1.16 -5.54 10.22
CA ARG A 134 2.45 -5.14 10.85
C ARG A 134 2.74 -3.64 10.78
N GLN A 135 2.14 -2.93 9.83
CA GLN A 135 2.21 -1.45 9.74
C GLN A 135 1.25 -0.75 10.73
N ARG A 136 0.65 -1.50 11.66
CA ARG A 136 -0.27 -0.98 12.70
C ARG A 136 -1.57 -0.41 12.13
N PHE A 137 -2.01 -0.88 10.96
CA PHE A 137 -3.39 -0.66 10.52
C PHE A 137 -4.35 -1.41 11.45
N ASP A 138 -5.51 -0.80 11.70
CA ASP A 138 -6.60 -1.41 12.47
C ASP A 138 -7.07 -2.69 11.77
N ILE A 139 -7.04 -3.81 12.49
CA ILE A 139 -7.48 -5.10 12.00
C ILE A 139 -8.97 -5.11 11.66
N ASP A 140 -9.79 -4.30 12.35
CA ASP A 140 -11.21 -4.16 12.04
C ASP A 140 -11.40 -3.62 10.62
N LEU A 141 -10.73 -2.51 10.31
CA LEU A 141 -10.78 -1.90 8.99
C LEU A 141 -10.19 -2.82 7.91
N LEU A 142 -9.04 -3.45 8.18
CA LEU A 142 -8.41 -4.40 7.27
C LEU A 142 -9.35 -5.56 6.91
N LEU A 143 -9.97 -6.19 7.90
CA LEU A 143 -10.86 -7.33 7.68
C LEU A 143 -12.17 -6.89 7.03
N ARG A 144 -12.75 -5.74 7.41
CA ARG A 144 -13.95 -5.22 6.73
C ARG A 144 -13.73 -4.95 5.25
N LEU A 145 -12.54 -4.46 4.87
CA LEU A 145 -12.18 -4.26 3.47
C LEU A 145 -11.84 -5.59 2.78
N MET A 146 -10.90 -6.35 3.33
CA MET A 146 -10.26 -7.47 2.66
C MET A 146 -10.96 -8.81 2.85
N ALA A 147 -11.69 -9.06 3.93
CA ALA A 147 -12.32 -10.36 4.16
C ALA A 147 -13.73 -10.42 3.55
N GLN A 148 -13.98 -11.50 2.80
CA GLN A 148 -15.28 -11.81 2.22
C GLN A 148 -16.21 -12.47 3.24
N GLU A 149 -15.64 -13.33 4.07
CA GLU A 149 -16.36 -14.12 5.06
C GLU A 149 -15.39 -14.55 6.16
N VAL A 150 -15.94 -14.82 7.33
CA VAL A 150 -15.26 -15.53 8.41
C VAL A 150 -15.88 -16.91 8.55
N ARG A 151 -15.04 -17.92 8.72
CA ARG A 151 -15.48 -19.29 8.95
C ARG A 151 -15.00 -19.74 10.31
N ILE A 152 -15.93 -19.87 11.24
CA ILE A 152 -15.63 -20.24 12.63
C ILE A 152 -15.72 -21.75 12.74
N GLN A 153 -14.69 -22.34 13.34
CA GLN A 153 -14.63 -23.76 13.64
C GLN A 153 -15.36 -24.02 14.96
N GLU A 154 -16.35 -24.91 14.89
CA GLU A 154 -17.05 -25.48 16.04
C GLU A 154 -16.63 -26.94 16.23
N SER A 155 -17.09 -27.58 17.31
CA SER A 155 -16.66 -28.93 17.71
C SER A 155 -16.81 -29.99 16.62
N THR A 156 -17.79 -29.84 15.72
CA THR A 156 -18.11 -30.84 14.68
C THR A 156 -18.37 -30.24 13.30
N SER A 157 -18.36 -28.92 13.16
CA SER A 157 -18.75 -28.21 11.94
C SER A 157 -18.01 -26.91 11.79
N GLN A 158 -18.09 -26.32 10.59
CA GLN A 158 -17.58 -24.99 10.32
C GLN A 158 -18.75 -24.11 9.86
N THR A 159 -18.98 -23.01 10.55
CA THR A 159 -20.06 -22.06 10.24
C THR A 159 -19.48 -20.86 9.50
N THR A 160 -20.07 -20.50 8.36
CA THR A 160 -19.62 -19.38 7.52
C THR A 160 -20.51 -18.17 7.74
N TYR A 161 -19.90 -17.02 8.04
CA TYR A 161 -20.56 -15.73 8.22
C TYR A 161 -20.01 -14.74 7.20
N ARG A 162 -20.88 -14.24 6.31
CA ARG A 162 -20.46 -13.39 5.19
C ARG A 162 -20.36 -11.93 5.60
N ASN A 163 -19.35 -11.23 5.09
CA ASN A 163 -19.24 -9.79 5.17
C ASN A 163 -20.13 -9.13 4.09
N THR A 164 -21.44 -9.38 4.17
CA THR A 164 -22.43 -8.90 3.21
C THR A 164 -23.67 -8.41 3.97
N PRO A 165 -23.99 -7.11 3.98
CA PRO A 165 -25.11 -6.56 4.76
C PRO A 165 -26.48 -7.19 4.48
N SER A 166 -26.69 -7.77 3.29
CA SER A 166 -27.93 -8.49 2.95
C SER A 166 -28.08 -9.83 3.69
N ASP A 167 -26.98 -10.43 4.16
CA ASP A 167 -26.96 -11.57 5.07
C ASP A 167 -26.88 -11.06 6.52
N MET A 168 -28.03 -10.70 7.10
CA MET A 168 -28.06 -10.00 8.40
C MET A 168 -27.31 -10.75 9.51
N THR A 169 -27.61 -12.04 9.70
CA THR A 169 -26.97 -12.86 10.75
C THR A 169 -25.48 -13.05 10.49
N GLY A 170 -25.11 -13.29 9.22
CA GLY A 170 -23.73 -13.40 8.79
C GLY A 170 -22.94 -12.12 9.04
N TYR A 171 -23.48 -10.99 8.58
CA TYR A 171 -22.84 -9.69 8.67
C TYR A 171 -22.69 -9.23 10.12
N GLU A 172 -23.71 -9.37 10.96
CA GLU A 172 -23.62 -9.02 12.37
C GLU A 172 -22.55 -9.84 13.10
N THR A 173 -22.50 -11.15 12.85
CA THR A 173 -21.50 -12.02 13.46
C THR A 173 -20.10 -11.67 12.98
N PHE A 174 -19.94 -11.47 11.67
CA PHE A 174 -18.68 -11.02 11.07
C PHE A 174 -18.21 -9.72 11.73
N ARG A 175 -19.08 -8.70 11.81
CA ARG A 175 -18.81 -7.38 12.41
C ARG A 175 -18.42 -7.47 13.88
N LYS A 176 -19.07 -8.33 14.67
CA LYS A 176 -18.72 -8.58 16.07
C LYS A 176 -17.35 -9.24 16.22
N VAL A 177 -17.04 -10.23 15.38
CA VAL A 177 -15.75 -10.93 15.41
C VAL A 177 -14.59 -9.98 15.08
N VAL A 178 -14.70 -9.20 14.00
CA VAL A 178 -13.62 -8.26 13.61
C VAL A 178 -13.39 -7.18 14.66
N LEU A 179 -14.46 -6.69 15.28
CA LEU A 179 -14.36 -5.72 16.37
C LEU A 179 -13.72 -6.33 17.62
N HIS A 180 -14.00 -7.61 17.90
CA HIS A 180 -13.36 -8.35 18.99
C HIS A 180 -11.85 -8.45 18.79
N LEU A 181 -11.40 -8.76 17.56
CA LEU A 181 -9.97 -8.79 17.24
C LEU A 181 -9.30 -7.42 17.36
N SER A 182 -10.01 -6.35 16.99
CA SER A 182 -9.50 -4.97 17.17
C SER A 182 -9.36 -4.59 18.65
N ALA A 183 -10.30 -5.01 19.51
CA ALA A 183 -10.16 -4.83 20.96
C ALA A 183 -8.91 -5.52 21.56
N ILE A 184 -8.50 -6.65 20.97
CA ILE A 184 -7.25 -7.36 21.35
C ILE A 184 -6.03 -6.60 20.81
N GLN A 185 -6.10 -6.09 19.57
CA GLN A 185 -5.04 -5.31 18.94
C GLN A 185 -4.76 -4.00 19.69
N ASP A 186 -5.81 -3.29 20.11
CA ASP A 186 -5.75 -2.04 20.88
C ASP A 186 -4.96 -2.14 22.19
N ARG A 187 -4.75 -3.37 22.68
CA ARG A 187 -4.02 -3.68 23.92
C ARG A 187 -2.64 -4.28 23.67
N ASP A 188 -2.18 -4.26 22.42
CA ASP A 188 -0.92 -4.89 21.97
C ASP A 188 -0.85 -6.39 22.35
N GLN A 189 -2.00 -7.09 22.39
CA GLN A 189 -2.08 -8.53 22.68
C GLN A 189 -2.46 -9.38 21.46
N LEU A 190 -2.58 -8.76 20.29
CA LEU A 190 -2.84 -9.46 19.04
C LEU A 190 -1.51 -9.81 18.37
N TYR A 191 -1.19 -11.10 18.32
CA TYR A 191 -0.02 -11.62 17.64
C TYR A 191 -0.41 -12.07 16.23
N ALA A 192 0.47 -11.84 15.26
CA ALA A 192 0.25 -12.21 13.87
C ALA A 192 1.58 -12.70 13.29
N GLU A 193 1.96 -13.92 13.68
CA GLU A 193 3.29 -14.46 13.42
C GLU A 193 3.24 -15.85 12.76
N PRO A 194 4.24 -16.20 11.93
CA PRO A 194 4.36 -17.54 11.37
C PRO A 194 4.67 -18.54 12.49
N LEU A 195 4.08 -19.74 12.39
CA LEU A 195 4.44 -20.84 13.26
C LEU A 195 5.87 -21.32 12.92
N ASN A 196 6.82 -21.17 13.84
CA ASN A 196 8.16 -21.71 13.65
C ASN A 196 8.15 -23.23 13.89
N LEU A 197 8.27 -24.00 12.81
CA LEU A 197 8.22 -25.45 12.83
C LEU A 197 9.64 -26.01 12.79
N GLU A 198 9.87 -27.02 13.61
CA GLU A 198 11.13 -27.71 13.73
C GLU A 198 10.92 -29.17 13.32
N TYR A 199 11.78 -29.66 12.45
CA TYR A 199 11.72 -31.02 11.93
C TYR A 199 13.07 -31.69 12.11
N ASP A 200 13.01 -32.90 12.68
CA ASP A 200 14.17 -33.74 12.92
C ASP A 200 14.07 -35.04 12.12
N TRP A 201 15.16 -35.39 11.43
CA TRP A 201 15.32 -36.67 10.77
C TRP A 201 16.59 -37.34 11.25
N THR A 202 16.54 -38.66 11.44
CA THR A 202 17.69 -39.48 11.80
C THR A 202 18.08 -40.38 10.63
N LEU A 203 19.37 -40.38 10.30
CA LEU A 203 19.94 -41.17 9.22
C LEU A 203 21.15 -41.96 9.75
N PRO A 204 21.32 -43.24 9.39
CA PRO A 204 22.56 -43.97 9.68
C PRO A 204 23.76 -43.29 9.00
N ALA A 205 24.86 -43.08 9.73
CA ALA A 205 26.04 -42.42 9.18
C ALA A 205 26.62 -43.17 7.97
N ALA A 206 26.60 -44.51 8.02
CA ALA A 206 27.00 -45.37 6.90
C ALA A 206 26.17 -45.18 5.62
N ALA A 207 24.95 -44.65 5.71
CA ALA A 207 24.09 -44.39 4.55
C ALA A 207 24.38 -43.04 3.87
N VAL A 208 25.22 -42.18 4.47
CA VAL A 208 25.52 -40.84 3.98
C VAL A 208 26.93 -40.79 3.40
N SER A 209 27.04 -40.63 2.08
CA SER A 209 28.33 -40.39 1.42
C SER A 209 28.87 -39.00 1.76
N ALA A 210 30.16 -38.75 1.52
CA ALA A 210 30.76 -37.43 1.72
C ALA A 210 30.08 -36.33 0.89
N GLU A 211 29.68 -36.65 -0.35
CA GLU A 211 28.90 -35.75 -1.22
C GLU A 211 27.46 -35.55 -0.70
N GLY A 212 26.84 -36.62 -0.20
CA GLY A 212 25.53 -36.57 0.44
C GLY A 212 25.54 -35.66 1.68
N PHE A 213 26.57 -35.76 2.52
CA PHE A 213 26.74 -34.89 3.67
C PHE A 213 26.86 -33.41 3.27
N HIS A 214 27.67 -33.11 2.25
CA HIS A 214 27.81 -31.74 1.75
C HIS A 214 26.50 -31.19 1.17
N THR A 215 25.67 -32.06 0.58
CA THR A 215 24.33 -31.68 0.09
C THR A 215 23.36 -31.41 1.25
N LEU A 216 23.29 -32.31 2.24
CA LEU A 216 22.44 -32.14 3.41
C LEU A 216 22.82 -30.89 4.22
N ALA A 217 24.11 -30.60 4.38
CA ALA A 217 24.59 -29.42 5.09
C ALA A 217 24.21 -28.08 4.44
N LYS A 218 23.71 -28.08 3.19
CA LYS A 218 23.18 -26.86 2.54
C LYS A 218 21.77 -26.50 3.02
N GLU A 219 20.96 -27.48 3.39
CA GLU A 219 19.54 -27.30 3.71
C GLU A 219 19.19 -27.60 5.18
N PHE A 220 20.06 -28.32 5.89
CA PHE A 220 19.86 -28.81 7.25
C PHE A 220 21.04 -28.43 8.16
N VAL A 221 20.75 -28.21 9.43
CA VAL A 221 21.76 -28.26 10.48
C VAL A 221 22.02 -29.72 10.80
N VAL A 222 23.22 -30.20 10.49
CA VAL A 222 23.60 -31.62 10.66
C VAL A 222 24.40 -31.81 11.93
N HIS A 223 23.90 -32.64 12.85
CA HIS A 223 24.60 -33.08 14.04
C HIS A 223 24.99 -34.55 13.91
N HIS A 224 26.22 -34.92 14.30
CA HIS A 224 26.69 -36.31 14.26
C HIS A 224 26.74 -36.91 15.66
N ASP A 225 25.91 -37.92 15.91
CA ASP A 225 25.96 -38.74 17.11
C ASP A 225 26.95 -39.90 16.91
N ARG A 226 28.18 -39.69 17.39
CA ARG A 226 29.27 -40.67 17.31
C ARG A 226 29.03 -41.95 18.12
N GLN A 227 28.15 -41.94 19.13
CA GLN A 227 27.90 -43.12 19.95
C GLN A 227 27.01 -44.12 19.24
N ASN A 228 26.01 -43.63 18.52
CA ASN A 228 25.03 -44.45 17.80
C ASN A 228 25.30 -44.54 16.29
N ASP A 229 26.34 -43.85 15.80
CA ASP A 229 26.72 -43.75 14.38
C ASP A 229 25.56 -43.21 13.51
N LEU A 230 24.94 -42.12 13.98
CA LEU A 230 23.78 -41.47 13.34
C LEU A 230 24.08 -40.01 13.00
N PHE A 231 23.55 -39.56 11.86
CA PHE A 231 23.36 -38.12 11.60
C PHE A 231 21.93 -37.73 11.99
N ILE A 232 21.82 -36.64 12.73
CA ILE A 232 20.58 -35.96 13.07
C ILE A 232 20.51 -34.70 12.21
N LEU A 233 19.49 -34.61 11.36
CA LEU A 233 19.22 -33.47 10.51
C LEU A 233 18.14 -32.62 11.16
N HIS A 234 18.44 -31.36 11.41
CA HIS A 234 17.51 -30.40 11.96
C HIS A 234 17.18 -29.32 10.92
N GLN A 235 15.90 -29.05 10.71
CA GLN A 235 15.43 -27.97 9.83
C GLN A 235 14.36 -27.13 10.49
N LYS A 236 14.53 -25.81 10.43
CA LYS A 236 13.49 -24.86 10.81
C LYS A 236 12.78 -24.36 9.57
N LYS A 237 11.45 -24.46 9.55
CA LYS A 237 10.59 -23.90 8.50
C LYS A 237 9.56 -22.97 9.09
N GLN A 238 9.20 -21.94 8.32
CA GLN A 238 8.04 -21.13 8.64
C GLN A 238 6.79 -21.88 8.17
N GLY A 239 5.92 -22.17 9.12
CA GLY A 239 4.57 -22.64 8.89
C GLY A 239 3.61 -21.49 8.56
N PRO A 240 2.30 -21.77 8.57
CA PRO A 240 1.28 -20.76 8.28
C PRO A 240 1.29 -19.66 9.32
N ILE A 241 0.85 -18.47 8.90
CA ILE A 241 0.73 -17.33 9.81
C ILE A 241 -0.60 -17.44 10.55
N LEU A 242 -0.60 -17.16 11.85
CA LEU A 242 -1.78 -17.27 12.70
C LEU A 242 -1.99 -15.97 13.48
N ILE A 243 -3.23 -15.49 13.52
CA ILE A 243 -3.65 -14.39 14.40
C ILE A 243 -4.05 -14.98 15.75
N THR A 244 -3.38 -14.61 16.82
CA THR A 244 -3.61 -15.19 18.15
C THR A 244 -3.67 -14.14 19.23
N ASN A 245 -4.29 -14.47 20.38
CA ASN A 245 -4.22 -13.66 21.60
C ASN A 245 -3.10 -14.10 22.56
N TYR A 246 -2.18 -14.92 22.08
CA TYR A 246 -1.05 -15.48 22.81
C TYR A 246 0.16 -15.52 21.87
N ASP A 247 1.38 -15.46 22.42
CA ASP A 247 2.60 -15.55 21.62
C ASP A 247 2.80 -16.99 21.10
N PRO A 248 2.81 -17.26 19.78
CA PRO A 248 3.05 -18.60 19.25
C PRO A 248 4.44 -19.16 19.59
N GLY A 249 5.40 -18.29 19.95
CA GLY A 249 6.76 -18.65 20.33
C GLY A 249 6.85 -19.44 21.64
N ILE A 250 5.90 -19.27 22.56
CA ILE A 250 5.89 -19.98 23.85
C ILE A 250 5.28 -21.38 23.76
N LEU A 251 4.63 -21.71 22.65
CA LEU A 251 4.02 -23.02 22.45
C LEU A 251 5.07 -24.14 22.43
N SER A 252 4.67 -25.35 22.77
CA SER A 252 5.50 -26.53 22.54
C SER A 252 5.63 -26.85 21.05
N GLU A 253 6.69 -27.55 20.65
CA GLU A 253 6.87 -28.01 19.26
C GLU A 253 5.70 -28.87 18.77
N LYS A 254 5.17 -29.74 19.65
CA LYS A 254 4.00 -30.59 19.35
C LYS A 254 2.75 -29.76 19.07
N GLU A 255 2.52 -28.70 19.85
CA GLU A 255 1.38 -27.81 19.63
C GLU A 255 1.52 -27.00 18.34
N ARG A 256 2.72 -26.46 18.05
CA ARG A 256 2.97 -25.76 16.79
C ARG A 256 2.78 -26.68 15.58
N ALA A 257 3.27 -27.92 15.66
CA ALA A 257 3.07 -28.92 14.62
C ALA A 257 1.60 -29.28 14.42
N GLN A 258 0.83 -29.42 15.52
CA GLN A 258 -0.61 -29.70 15.44
C GLN A 258 -1.38 -28.54 14.80
N LEU A 259 -1.11 -27.30 15.21
CA LEU A 259 -1.72 -26.11 14.62
C LEU A 259 -1.37 -25.98 13.12
N SER A 260 -0.13 -26.27 12.75
CA SER A 260 0.27 -26.27 11.34
C SER A 260 -0.42 -27.37 10.54
N LYS A 261 -0.62 -28.55 11.12
CA LYS A 261 -1.32 -29.65 10.45
C LYS A 261 -2.79 -29.31 10.20
N GLU A 262 -3.44 -28.69 11.17
CA GLU A 262 -4.82 -28.19 11.02
C GLU A 262 -4.94 -27.10 9.95
N ALA A 263 -3.83 -26.44 9.64
CA ALA A 263 -3.70 -25.42 8.63
C ALA A 263 -3.33 -25.93 7.22
N GLU A 264 -2.93 -27.19 7.06
CA GLU A 264 -2.55 -27.78 5.76
C GLU A 264 -3.68 -27.74 4.72
N GLY A 265 -4.94 -27.59 5.15
CA GLY A 265 -6.11 -27.47 4.28
C GLY A 265 -6.53 -26.04 3.92
N TRP A 266 -5.79 -25.01 4.33
CA TRP A 266 -6.16 -23.61 4.08
C TRP A 266 -5.69 -23.14 2.70
N GLU A 267 -6.51 -22.32 2.05
CA GLU A 267 -6.12 -21.70 0.79
C GLU A 267 -5.11 -20.57 1.04
N PRO A 268 -4.26 -20.20 0.07
CA PRO A 268 -3.29 -19.10 0.22
C PRO A 268 -3.91 -17.73 0.55
N ASN A 269 -5.20 -17.58 0.29
CA ASN A 269 -6.01 -16.39 0.59
C ASN A 269 -6.86 -16.54 1.86
N ASP A 270 -6.65 -17.58 2.65
CA ASP A 270 -7.25 -17.73 3.97
C ASP A 270 -6.28 -17.21 5.05
N VAL A 271 -6.78 -16.38 5.96
CA VAL A 271 -6.03 -15.87 7.11
C VAL A 271 -6.62 -16.47 8.37
N ALA A 272 -5.84 -17.30 9.05
CA ALA A 272 -6.32 -17.99 10.23
C ALA A 272 -6.18 -17.19 11.52
N PHE A 273 -7.05 -17.52 12.47
CA PHE A 273 -6.98 -17.02 13.81
C PHE A 273 -7.32 -18.10 14.84
N ASP A 274 -6.72 -17.99 16.02
CA ASP A 274 -6.98 -18.83 17.20
C ASP A 274 -6.96 -17.95 18.46
N ILE A 275 -8.15 -17.61 18.95
CA ILE A 275 -8.36 -16.87 20.20
C ILE A 275 -8.69 -17.89 21.28
N ARG A 276 -7.76 -18.07 22.22
CA ARG A 276 -7.86 -19.04 23.32
C ARG A 276 -8.51 -18.42 24.55
N PRO A 277 -9.19 -19.24 25.38
CA PRO A 277 -9.64 -18.79 26.69
C PRO A 277 -8.44 -18.42 27.57
N GLY A 278 -8.64 -17.43 28.44
CA GLY A 278 -7.59 -16.88 29.29
C GLY A 278 -6.73 -15.85 28.54
N GLY A 279 -6.36 -14.77 29.23
CA GLY A 279 -5.72 -13.61 28.61
C GLY A 279 -6.71 -12.68 27.90
N MET A 280 -6.20 -11.63 27.26
CA MET A 280 -7.01 -10.62 26.61
C MET A 280 -7.79 -11.21 25.42
N GLY A 281 -9.08 -10.89 25.31
CA GLY A 281 -9.95 -11.42 24.26
C GLY A 281 -10.42 -12.86 24.49
N GLY A 282 -9.91 -13.53 25.53
CA GLY A 282 -10.32 -14.87 25.92
C GLY A 282 -11.74 -14.95 26.49
N GLU A 283 -12.43 -13.82 26.66
CA GLU A 283 -13.85 -13.71 26.99
C GLU A 283 -14.75 -14.26 25.86
N TRP A 284 -14.23 -14.27 24.63
CA TRP A 284 -14.88 -14.89 23.48
C TRP A 284 -13.89 -15.77 22.70
N PRO A 285 -13.62 -17.00 23.17
CA PRO A 285 -12.75 -17.95 22.50
C PRO A 285 -13.35 -18.37 21.16
N MET A 286 -12.53 -18.35 20.12
CA MET A 286 -12.94 -18.68 18.76
C MET A 286 -11.73 -19.02 17.92
N LYS A 287 -11.92 -19.95 16.99
CA LYS A 287 -10.92 -20.35 16.02
C LYS A 287 -11.54 -20.39 14.65
N GLY A 288 -10.79 -20.01 13.62
CA GLY A 288 -11.32 -20.00 12.28
C GLY A 288 -10.38 -19.40 11.25
N ILE A 289 -10.96 -19.09 10.10
CA ILE A 289 -10.27 -18.46 8.98
C ILE A 289 -11.10 -17.31 8.40
N PHE A 290 -10.43 -16.26 7.97
CA PHE A 290 -10.99 -15.22 7.10
C PHE A 290 -10.59 -15.49 5.67
N ARG A 291 -11.57 -15.59 4.77
CA ARG A 291 -11.31 -15.72 3.35
C ARG A 291 -11.17 -14.34 2.73
N LEU A 292 -10.01 -14.03 2.16
CA LEU A 292 -9.72 -12.74 1.57
C LEU A 292 -10.37 -12.58 0.19
N ARG A 293 -10.72 -11.33 -0.14
CA ARG A 293 -11.27 -10.81 -1.39
C ARG A 293 -10.15 -10.54 -2.39
N SER A 294 -10.51 -10.48 -3.66
CA SER A 294 -9.68 -9.84 -4.68
C SER A 294 -9.89 -8.32 -4.66
N PHE A 295 -8.98 -7.56 -5.26
CA PHE A 295 -9.13 -6.10 -5.31
C PHE A 295 -10.41 -5.67 -6.04
N HIS A 296 -10.80 -6.41 -7.10
CA HIS A 296 -12.10 -6.25 -7.76
C HIS A 296 -13.27 -6.38 -6.78
N ALA A 297 -13.25 -7.42 -5.94
CA ALA A 297 -14.31 -7.67 -4.96
C ALA A 297 -14.37 -6.59 -3.86
N ILE A 298 -13.23 -6.00 -3.48
CA ILE A 298 -13.19 -4.86 -2.54
C ILE A 298 -13.92 -3.65 -3.13
N ILE A 299 -13.53 -3.22 -4.35
CA ILE A 299 -14.20 -2.09 -5.02
C ILE A 299 -15.68 -2.37 -5.25
N SER A 300 -16.03 -3.61 -5.61
CA SER A 300 -17.41 -4.02 -5.79
C SER A 300 -18.23 -3.90 -4.50
N ALA A 301 -17.69 -4.35 -3.36
CA ALA A 301 -18.35 -4.24 -2.06
C ALA A 301 -18.57 -2.78 -1.65
N LEU A 302 -17.56 -1.92 -1.83
CA LEU A 302 -17.67 -0.48 -1.59
C LEU A 302 -18.68 0.20 -2.52
N GLY A 303 -18.82 -0.28 -3.76
CA GLY A 303 -19.83 0.22 -4.69
C GLY A 303 -21.26 -0.12 -4.25
N ARG A 304 -21.48 -1.39 -3.87
CA ARG A 304 -22.80 -1.88 -3.41
C ARG A 304 -23.24 -1.25 -2.10
N SER A 305 -22.31 -0.93 -1.20
CA SER A 305 -22.66 -0.26 0.06
C SER A 305 -23.24 1.15 -0.11
N LEU A 306 -23.13 1.75 -1.30
CA LEU A 306 -23.74 3.03 -1.65
C LEU A 306 -25.15 2.92 -2.24
N SER A 307 -25.65 1.71 -2.48
CA SER A 307 -26.98 1.47 -3.06
C SER A 307 -27.62 0.19 -2.55
N ASP A 308 -27.19 -0.95 -3.07
CA ASP A 308 -27.94 -2.20 -3.03
C ASP A 308 -27.80 -2.93 -1.68
N GLU A 309 -26.65 -2.75 -1.02
CA GLU A 309 -26.31 -3.43 0.23
C GLU A 309 -25.74 -2.44 1.25
N PRO A 310 -26.52 -1.43 1.69
CA PRO A 310 -26.03 -0.41 2.61
C PRO A 310 -25.62 -1.02 3.95
N GLU A 311 -24.44 -0.64 4.43
CA GLU A 311 -23.96 -1.04 5.75
C GLU A 311 -24.82 -0.39 6.84
N TYR A 312 -25.03 -1.10 7.94
CA TYR A 312 -25.83 -0.64 9.08
C TYR A 312 -25.08 -0.83 10.40
N HIS A 313 -25.57 -0.18 11.45
CA HIS A 313 -24.94 -0.28 12.77
C HIS A 313 -25.10 -1.69 13.34
N VAL A 314 -23.98 -2.26 13.79
CA VAL A 314 -23.95 -3.53 14.51
C VAL A 314 -23.44 -3.26 15.91
N GLU A 315 -24.28 -3.61 16.89
CA GLU A 315 -23.93 -3.53 18.31
C GLU A 315 -22.74 -4.44 18.64
N LYS A 316 -21.92 -3.97 19.59
CA LYS A 316 -20.75 -4.73 20.07
C LYS A 316 -21.24 -6.00 20.78
N ASP A 317 -20.47 -7.08 20.68
CA ASP A 317 -20.74 -8.25 21.52
C ASP A 317 -20.40 -7.90 22.98
N LEU A 318 -21.20 -8.40 23.93
CA LEU A 318 -21.01 -8.13 25.36
C LEU A 318 -19.66 -8.66 25.90
N ARG A 319 -19.07 -9.64 25.21
CA ARG A 319 -17.76 -10.21 25.53
C ARG A 319 -16.60 -9.41 24.93
N THR A 320 -16.88 -8.48 24.02
CA THR A 320 -15.86 -7.63 23.42
C THR A 320 -15.45 -6.54 24.40
N LEU A 321 -14.15 -6.49 24.69
CA LEU A 321 -13.56 -5.45 25.53
C LEU A 321 -13.72 -4.06 24.89
N PRO A 322 -13.66 -2.97 25.67
CA PRO A 322 -13.72 -1.61 25.13
C PRO A 322 -12.63 -1.38 24.07
N VAL A 323 -13.04 -0.91 22.89
CA VAL A 323 -12.16 -0.50 21.78
C VAL A 323 -11.72 0.95 21.93
N SER A 324 -10.56 1.28 21.38
CA SER A 324 -10.00 2.64 21.37
C SER A 324 -11.00 3.65 20.82
N ARG A 325 -11.21 4.75 21.57
CA ARG A 325 -12.15 5.83 21.20
C ARG A 325 -13.60 5.39 20.98
N ASP A 326 -13.96 4.19 21.46
CA ASP A 326 -15.25 3.56 21.22
C ASP A 326 -15.58 3.38 19.72
N GLU A 327 -14.56 3.40 18.84
CA GLU A 327 -14.71 3.42 17.38
C GLU A 327 -15.41 2.13 16.88
N ASN A 328 -16.64 2.27 16.38
CA ASN A 328 -17.36 1.23 15.64
C ASN A 328 -18.21 1.86 14.52
N PRO A 329 -17.56 2.35 13.45
CA PRO A 329 -18.26 3.04 12.37
C PRO A 329 -19.25 2.13 11.66
N VAL A 330 -20.34 2.70 11.15
CA VAL A 330 -21.33 1.97 10.36
C VAL A 330 -20.71 1.50 9.05
N ALA A 331 -20.15 2.44 8.29
CA ALA A 331 -19.55 2.17 6.99
C ALA A 331 -18.09 1.74 7.12
N THR A 332 -17.68 0.80 6.28
CA THR A 332 -16.26 0.44 6.10
C THR A 332 -15.47 1.65 5.58
N MET A 333 -16.07 2.43 4.68
CA MET A 333 -15.56 3.75 4.25
C MET A 333 -16.74 4.62 3.80
N ALA A 334 -17.00 5.72 4.49
CA ALA A 334 -18.09 6.61 4.12
C ALA A 334 -17.70 7.48 2.90
N LEU A 335 -18.61 7.57 1.94
CA LEU A 335 -18.47 8.39 0.73
C LEU A 335 -19.63 9.38 0.63
N LEU A 336 -19.30 10.64 0.37
CA LEU A 336 -20.25 11.69 0.05
C LEU A 336 -20.66 11.56 -1.42
N VAL A 337 -21.95 11.36 -1.67
CA VAL A 337 -22.54 11.36 -3.01
C VAL A 337 -23.54 12.50 -3.12
N THR A 338 -23.17 13.56 -3.83
CA THR A 338 -23.91 14.84 -3.87
C THR A 338 -24.13 15.32 -5.31
N ASP A 339 -25.10 16.20 -5.53
CA ASP A 339 -25.35 16.78 -6.87
C ASP A 339 -24.39 17.94 -7.18
N THR A 340 -23.85 18.59 -6.15
CA THR A 340 -22.90 19.71 -6.26
C THR A 340 -21.55 19.35 -5.64
N PRO A 341 -20.42 19.95 -6.10
CA PRO A 341 -19.14 19.75 -5.44
C PRO A 341 -19.18 20.13 -3.96
N SER A 342 -18.64 19.28 -3.09
CA SER A 342 -18.49 19.64 -1.66
C SER A 342 -17.32 20.63 -1.52
N PRO A 343 -17.50 21.77 -0.84
CA PRO A 343 -16.47 22.81 -0.74
C PRO A 343 -15.28 22.40 0.14
N ASN A 344 -15.42 21.36 0.98
CA ASN A 344 -14.44 20.96 2.00
C ASN A 344 -13.91 19.54 1.79
N THR A 345 -13.77 19.09 0.53
CA THR A 345 -13.17 17.79 0.23
C THR A 345 -11.89 17.95 -0.59
N ASP A 346 -10.79 17.39 -0.07
CA ASP A 346 -9.46 17.46 -0.71
C ASP A 346 -9.46 16.80 -2.10
N LEU A 347 -10.30 15.77 -2.28
CA LEU A 347 -10.44 15.03 -3.53
C LEU A 347 -11.92 14.74 -3.82
N SER A 348 -12.36 15.08 -5.03
CA SER A 348 -13.68 14.69 -5.55
C SER A 348 -13.63 14.35 -7.04
N ILE A 349 -14.53 13.49 -7.49
CA ILE A 349 -14.74 13.16 -8.91
C ILE A 349 -16.20 13.36 -9.28
N ARG A 350 -16.48 13.70 -10.54
CA ARG A 350 -17.83 13.72 -11.09
C ARG A 350 -18.04 12.47 -11.94
N SER A 351 -19.05 11.68 -11.61
CA SER A 351 -19.40 10.44 -12.30
C SER A 351 -20.91 10.24 -12.24
N HIS A 352 -21.54 9.77 -13.33
CA HIS A 352 -22.98 9.51 -13.37
C HIS A 352 -23.84 10.71 -12.91
N GLY A 353 -23.43 11.93 -13.28
CA GLY A 353 -24.14 13.16 -12.91
C GLY A 353 -23.95 13.62 -11.45
N ARG A 354 -23.25 12.85 -10.61
CA ARG A 354 -23.03 13.17 -9.19
C ARG A 354 -21.55 13.34 -8.85
N HIS A 355 -21.29 14.05 -7.76
CA HIS A 355 -19.98 14.21 -7.15
C HIS A 355 -19.76 13.14 -6.08
N TYR A 356 -18.62 12.46 -6.16
CA TYR A 356 -18.18 11.44 -5.22
C TYR A 356 -16.91 11.93 -4.52
N ALA A 357 -16.87 11.84 -3.20
CA ALA A 357 -15.71 12.16 -2.38
C ALA A 357 -15.70 11.28 -1.12
N VAL A 358 -14.52 11.03 -0.55
CA VAL A 358 -14.42 10.39 0.78
C VAL A 358 -14.94 11.36 1.83
N ASP A 359 -15.77 10.89 2.76
CA ASP A 359 -16.22 11.72 3.87
C ASP A 359 -15.09 11.90 4.88
N THR A 360 -14.40 13.04 4.78
CA THR A 360 -13.25 13.40 5.61
C THR A 360 -13.60 14.41 6.68
N GLN A 361 -14.90 14.57 6.98
CA GLN A 361 -15.41 15.52 7.97
C GLN A 361 -16.03 14.77 9.18
N GLY A 362 -16.14 15.46 10.31
CA GLY A 362 -16.76 14.91 11.52
C GLY A 362 -15.92 13.88 12.28
N GLN A 363 -16.57 13.10 13.13
CA GLN A 363 -15.90 12.21 14.09
C GLN A 363 -15.21 11.00 13.43
N GLN A 364 -15.72 10.53 12.28
CA GLN A 364 -15.19 9.37 11.54
C GLN A 364 -14.19 9.75 10.45
N ALA A 365 -13.79 11.03 10.37
CA ALA A 365 -12.86 11.52 9.35
C ALA A 365 -11.55 10.73 9.29
N ARG A 366 -10.99 10.38 10.46
CA ARG A 366 -9.77 9.57 10.55
C ARG A 366 -9.98 8.18 9.95
N TRP A 367 -11.01 7.46 10.40
CA TRP A 367 -11.36 6.14 9.90
C TRP A 367 -11.50 6.12 8.37
N ASN A 368 -12.22 7.09 7.80
CA ASN A 368 -12.44 7.15 6.35
C ASN A 368 -11.15 7.48 5.58
N ARG A 369 -10.25 8.31 6.13
CA ARG A 369 -8.93 8.58 5.55
C ARG A 369 -8.06 7.33 5.57
N ASP A 370 -8.02 6.63 6.69
CA ASP A 370 -7.26 5.39 6.85
C ASP A 370 -7.79 4.30 5.92
N ALA A 371 -9.12 4.21 5.75
CA ALA A 371 -9.77 3.29 4.81
C ALA A 371 -9.38 3.58 3.36
N PHE A 372 -9.38 4.86 2.96
CA PHE A 372 -9.00 5.24 1.60
C PHE A 372 -7.49 5.05 1.35
N GLN A 373 -6.65 5.34 2.34
CA GLN A 373 -5.20 5.06 2.26
C GLN A 373 -4.95 3.56 2.12
N MET A 374 -5.67 2.72 2.87
CA MET A 374 -5.57 1.27 2.78
C MET A 374 -6.02 0.76 1.40
N LEU A 375 -7.13 1.29 0.87
CA LEU A 375 -7.58 0.97 -0.49
C LEU A 375 -6.51 1.32 -1.54
N TYR A 376 -5.84 2.45 -1.37
CA TYR A 376 -4.74 2.88 -2.24
C TYR A 376 -3.54 1.93 -2.15
N LEU A 377 -3.11 1.53 -0.95
CA LEU A 377 -2.03 0.57 -0.77
C LEU A 377 -2.36 -0.80 -1.38
N LEU A 378 -3.59 -1.27 -1.18
CA LEU A 378 -4.08 -2.53 -1.77
C LEU A 378 -4.04 -2.47 -3.30
N PHE A 379 -4.43 -1.34 -3.89
CA PHE A 379 -4.29 -1.14 -5.33
C PHE A 379 -2.84 -1.19 -5.78
N GLN A 380 -1.93 -0.50 -5.09
CA GLN A 380 -0.50 -0.53 -5.40
C GLN A 380 0.02 -1.97 -5.37
N MET A 381 -0.32 -2.74 -4.34
CA MET A 381 0.06 -4.16 -4.20
C MET A 381 -0.55 -5.07 -5.29
N THR A 382 -1.59 -4.65 -6.00
CA THR A 382 -2.14 -5.33 -7.19
C THR A 382 -1.34 -4.98 -8.45
N VAL A 383 -0.86 -3.74 -8.57
CA VAL A 383 -0.12 -3.24 -9.74
C VAL A 383 1.37 -3.62 -9.71
N THR A 384 2.02 -3.61 -8.54
CA THR A 384 3.50 -3.63 -8.43
C THR A 384 4.20 -5.00 -8.52
N ASP A 385 3.49 -6.12 -8.73
CA ASP A 385 4.14 -7.42 -9.03
C ASP A 385 4.70 -7.50 -10.47
N LEU A 386 5.02 -6.36 -11.10
CA LEU A 386 5.74 -6.30 -12.36
C LEU A 386 7.24 -6.37 -12.06
N PRO A 387 8.01 -7.29 -12.68
CA PRO A 387 9.46 -7.10 -12.74
C PRO A 387 9.69 -5.73 -13.37
N ARG A 388 10.27 -4.79 -12.62
CA ARG A 388 10.71 -3.51 -13.18
C ARG A 388 11.95 -3.76 -14.04
N THR A 389 11.80 -4.46 -15.15
CA THR A 389 12.83 -4.48 -16.20
C THR A 389 12.74 -3.16 -16.95
N GLY A 390 13.64 -2.24 -16.59
CA GLY A 390 13.94 -1.04 -17.37
C GLY A 390 12.90 0.06 -17.25
N ALA A 391 12.82 0.73 -16.09
CA ALA A 391 12.37 2.12 -16.12
C ALA A 391 13.46 2.94 -16.85
N PRO A 392 13.15 3.70 -17.91
CA PRO A 392 14.14 4.60 -18.49
C PRO A 392 14.51 5.65 -17.44
N GLY A 393 15.79 5.70 -17.10
CA GLY A 393 16.32 6.79 -16.29
C GLY A 393 16.06 8.12 -16.97
N ILE A 394 15.80 9.15 -16.17
CA ILE A 394 15.75 10.54 -16.63
C ILE A 394 17.02 10.78 -17.46
N THR A 395 16.87 10.89 -18.78
CA THR A 395 18.00 11.11 -19.68
C THR A 395 18.03 12.59 -20.00
N ILE A 396 18.92 13.32 -19.32
CA ILE A 396 19.21 14.71 -19.63
C ILE A 396 20.08 14.69 -20.90
N ALA A 397 19.53 15.09 -22.04
CA ALA A 397 20.35 15.39 -23.21
C ALA A 397 21.23 16.60 -22.87
N LYS A 398 22.54 16.42 -23.02
CA LYS A 398 23.58 17.38 -22.61
C LYS A 398 23.68 18.57 -23.56
#